data_AF-A0A2D8R7E4-F1
#
_entry.id   AF-A0A2D8R7E4-F1
#
_cell.length_a   1.000
_cell.length_b   1.000
_cell.length_c   1.000
_cell.angle_alpha   90.00
_cell.angle_beta   90.00
_cell.angle_gamma   90.00
#
_symmetry.space_group_name_H-M   'P 1'
#
loop_
_entity.id
_entity.type
_entity.pdbx_description
1 polymer ?
#
loop_
_entity_poly.entity_id
_entity_poly.type
_entity_poly.pdbx_seq_one_letter_code
_entity_poly.pdbx_strand_id
1 'polypeptide(L)'
;MGRIFSLFRAMLWLGVFAVVGGAGLFYYQLNGMLQARDNGIVVTISFEKLDRQSFQATLVFPDERVFKAPVHGDFWMLDARFISLKGPLRLFGTEPYYELERLSGRYASVRDEKAGIRSVYDLLADEEAAIPDLWSLSQAYELPWVDAKYGVAVYMPMSHGARYAVLLGTDGLKARPLTAPAFDAVQAWQ
;
A
#
# COMPACT_ATOMS: atom_id res chain seq x y z
N MET A 1 -38.64 28.45 -28.05
CA MET A 1 -37.63 27.39 -28.29
C MET A 1 -36.22 27.70 -27.75
N GLY A 2 -35.78 28.95 -27.59
CA GLY A 2 -34.40 29.27 -27.17
C GLY A 2 -33.96 28.87 -25.75
N ARG A 3 -34.88 28.85 -24.76
CA ARG A 3 -34.53 28.57 -23.34
C ARG A 3 -34.25 27.09 -23.05
N ILE A 4 -34.80 26.17 -23.84
CA ILE A 4 -34.55 24.72 -23.70
C ILE A 4 -33.16 24.38 -24.25
N PHE A 5 -32.76 25.02 -25.35
CA PHE A 5 -31.43 24.85 -25.94
C PHE A 5 -30.31 25.40 -25.05
N SER A 6 -30.55 26.48 -24.29
CA SER A 6 -29.56 27.02 -23.34
C SER A 6 -29.39 26.13 -22.10
N LEU A 7 -30.46 25.51 -21.61
CA LEU A 7 -30.41 24.55 -20.50
C LEU A 7 -29.66 23.28 -20.90
N PHE A 8 -29.88 22.78 -22.11
CA PHE A 8 -29.16 21.61 -22.62
C PHE A 8 -27.65 21.87 -22.73
N ARG A 9 -27.27 23.06 -23.23
CA ARG A 9 -25.85 23.47 -23.30
C ARG A 9 -25.23 23.63 -21.92
N ALA A 10 -25.96 24.21 -20.95
CA ALA A 10 -25.48 24.34 -19.58
C ALA A 10 -25.26 22.98 -18.91
N MET A 11 -26.16 22.02 -19.14
CA MET A 11 -26.03 20.65 -18.60
C MET A 11 -24.84 19.90 -19.24
N LEU A 12 -24.58 20.14 -20.53
CA LEU A 12 -23.42 19.59 -21.24
C LEU A 12 -22.10 20.16 -20.69
N TRP A 13 -22.04 21.47 -20.45
CA TRP A 13 -20.87 22.11 -19.82
C TRP A 13 -20.66 21.66 -18.37
N LEU A 14 -21.74 21.47 -17.61
CA LEU A 14 -21.65 20.94 -16.24
C LEU A 14 -21.07 19.52 -16.23
N GLY A 15 -21.49 18.66 -17.18
CA GLY A 15 -20.93 17.33 -17.35
C GLY A 15 -19.44 17.35 -17.70
N VAL A 16 -19.02 18.24 -18.61
CA VAL A 16 -17.60 18.41 -18.94
C VAL A 16 -16.79 18.89 -17.74
N PHE A 17 -17.30 19.86 -16.98
CA PHE A 17 -16.64 20.34 -15.76
C PHE A 17 -16.51 19.25 -14.69
N ALA A 18 -17.54 18.41 -14.53
CA ALA A 18 -17.48 17.27 -13.60
C ALA A 18 -16.43 16.23 -14.04
N VAL A 19 -16.33 15.95 -15.34
CA VAL A 19 -15.31 15.02 -15.89
C VAL A 19 -13.90 15.59 -15.73
N VAL A 20 -13.69 16.86 -16.07
CA VAL A 20 -12.37 17.51 -15.96
C VAL A 20 -11.97 17.67 -14.49
N GLY A 21 -12.90 18.07 -13.62
CA GLY A 21 -12.68 18.14 -12.18
C GLY A 21 -12.33 16.77 -11.58
N GLY A 22 -13.09 15.74 -11.94
CA GLY A 22 -12.81 14.36 -11.54
C GLY A 22 -11.47 13.86 -12.05
N ALA A 23 -11.11 14.16 -13.30
CA ALA A 23 -9.80 13.81 -13.87
C ALA A 23 -8.65 14.57 -13.19
N GLY A 24 -8.86 15.82 -12.79
CA GLY A 24 -7.89 16.61 -12.04
C GLY A 24 -7.65 16.08 -10.63
N LEU A 25 -8.73 15.69 -9.92
CA LEU A 25 -8.64 15.03 -8.62
C LEU A 25 -7.94 13.67 -8.73
N PHE A 26 -8.31 12.88 -9.74
CA PHE A 26 -7.66 11.62 -10.07
C PHE A 26 -6.16 11.81 -10.32
N TYR A 27 -5.78 12.80 -11.11
CA TYR A 27 -4.37 13.12 -11.39
C TYR A 27 -3.61 13.57 -10.14
N TYR A 28 -4.21 14.41 -9.29
CA TYR A 28 -3.58 14.88 -8.05
C TYR A 28 -3.31 13.72 -7.08
N GLN A 29 -4.29 12.84 -6.90
CA GLN A 29 -4.16 11.67 -6.03
C GLN A 29 -3.15 10.66 -6.59
N LEU A 30 -3.12 10.46 -7.90
CA LEU A 30 -2.07 9.67 -8.55
C LEU A 30 -0.68 10.24 -8.31
N ASN A 31 -0.49 11.56 -8.47
CA ASN A 31 0.82 12.18 -8.36
C ASN A 31 1.36 12.21 -6.92
N GLY A 32 0.49 12.24 -5.91
CA GLY A 32 0.89 12.10 -4.50
C GLY A 32 1.56 10.77 -4.20
N MET A 33 1.17 9.70 -4.90
CA MET A 33 1.54 8.32 -4.57
C MET A 33 2.51 7.66 -5.56
N LEU A 34 2.67 8.23 -6.76
CA LEU A 34 3.67 7.81 -7.76
C LEU A 34 5.12 8.22 -7.41
N GLN A 35 5.39 8.70 -6.19
CA GLN A 35 6.74 9.04 -5.71
C GLN A 35 7.63 7.82 -5.42
N ALA A 36 7.30 6.63 -5.95
CA ALA A 36 8.18 5.46 -5.99
C ALA A 36 9.31 5.62 -7.04
N ARG A 37 10.00 6.76 -7.04
CA ARG A 37 11.13 7.04 -7.94
C ARG A 37 12.47 6.74 -7.27
N ASP A 38 12.80 5.46 -7.26
CA ASP A 38 14.08 4.89 -7.71
C ASP A 38 14.06 3.39 -7.38
N ASN A 39 14.18 2.53 -8.39
CA ASN A 39 14.26 1.07 -8.27
C ASN A 39 13.00 0.30 -7.81
N GLY A 40 11.83 0.94 -7.75
CA GLY A 40 10.55 0.27 -7.41
C GLY A 40 10.43 -0.16 -5.94
N ILE A 41 11.24 0.43 -5.05
CA ILE A 41 11.16 0.21 -3.60
C ILE A 41 10.03 1.08 -3.03
N VAL A 42 9.07 0.44 -2.36
CA VAL A 42 7.92 1.13 -1.73
C VAL A 42 8.17 1.51 -0.27
N VAL A 43 8.96 0.69 0.44
CA VAL A 43 9.38 0.97 1.82
C VAL A 43 10.60 0.12 2.15
N THR A 44 11.50 0.64 2.97
CA THR A 44 12.55 -0.16 3.61
C THR A 44 12.20 -0.38 5.07
N ILE A 45 12.17 -1.64 5.52
CA ILE A 45 11.88 -2.00 6.90
C ILE A 45 13.11 -2.61 7.57
N SER A 46 13.40 -2.20 8.80
CA SER A 46 14.48 -2.74 9.61
C SER A 46 14.02 -3.10 11.03
N PHE A 47 14.67 -4.09 11.61
CA PHE A 47 14.32 -4.63 12.92
C PHE A 47 15.49 -4.56 13.90
N GLU A 48 15.23 -3.98 15.06
CA GLU A 48 16.09 -4.07 16.23
C GLU A 48 15.40 -4.93 17.29
N LYS A 49 16.13 -5.75 18.03
CA LYS A 49 15.52 -6.72 18.94
C LYS A 49 15.39 -6.04 20.30
N LEU A 50 14.18 -5.98 20.82
CA LEU A 50 13.88 -5.41 22.13
C LEU A 50 13.86 -6.50 23.19
N ASP A 51 13.23 -7.63 22.88
CA ASP A 51 13.13 -8.79 23.76
C ASP A 51 12.92 -10.08 22.93
N ARG A 52 12.63 -11.20 23.58
CA ARG A 52 12.17 -12.43 22.94
C ARG A 52 10.89 -12.16 22.15
N GLN A 53 10.95 -12.43 20.84
CA GLN A 53 9.81 -12.24 19.92
C GLN A 53 9.22 -10.82 20.00
N SER A 54 10.08 -9.82 20.23
CA SER A 54 9.71 -8.41 20.31
C SER A 54 10.80 -7.58 19.64
N PHE A 55 10.41 -6.82 18.62
CA PHE A 55 11.33 -6.06 17.78
C PHE A 55 10.83 -4.64 17.60
N GLN A 56 11.73 -3.66 17.62
CA GLN A 56 11.43 -2.33 17.12
C GLN A 56 11.49 -2.37 15.59
N ALA A 57 10.33 -2.27 14.94
CA ALA A 57 10.27 -2.06 13.49
C ALA A 57 10.46 -0.58 13.18
N THR A 58 11.27 -0.29 12.17
CA THR A 58 11.42 1.05 11.58
C THR A 58 11.19 0.93 10.08
N LEU A 59 10.16 1.61 9.60
CA LEU A 59 9.81 1.73 8.18
C LEU A 59 10.29 3.10 7.70
N VAL A 60 11.03 3.11 6.61
CA VAL A 60 11.51 4.32 5.93
C VAL A 60 10.91 4.34 4.54
N PHE A 61 10.09 5.35 4.28
CA PHE A 61 9.40 5.55 3.02
C PHE A 61 10.28 6.35 2.04
N PRO A 62 10.03 6.28 0.72
CA PRO A 62 10.78 7.05 -0.28
C PRO A 62 10.71 8.57 -0.09
N ASP A 63 9.63 9.07 0.52
CA ASP A 63 9.42 10.48 0.87
C ASP A 63 10.07 10.90 2.20
N GLU A 64 11.02 10.08 2.69
CA GLU A 64 11.73 10.22 3.96
C GLU A 64 10.85 10.16 5.22
N ARG A 65 9.54 9.87 5.09
CA ARG A 65 8.73 9.58 6.28
C ARG A 65 9.27 8.34 6.99
N VAL A 66 9.20 8.39 8.32
CA VAL A 66 9.65 7.30 9.17
C VAL A 66 8.53 6.89 10.11
N PHE A 67 8.14 5.62 10.03
CA PHE A 67 7.19 5.01 10.96
C PHE A 67 7.91 4.01 11.86
N LYS A 68 7.72 4.11 13.17
CA LYS A 68 8.37 3.26 14.17
C LYS A 68 7.34 2.66 15.10
N ALA A 69 7.35 1.33 15.24
CA ALA A 69 6.45 0.64 16.15
C ALA A 69 7.06 -0.67 16.68
N PRO A 70 6.74 -1.09 17.93
CA PRO A 70 7.13 -2.40 18.43
C PRO A 70 6.29 -3.51 17.81
N VAL A 71 6.93 -4.46 17.14
CA VAL A 71 6.30 -5.62 16.51
C VAL A 71 6.64 -6.89 17.29
N HIS A 72 5.60 -7.58 17.75
CA HIS A 72 5.71 -8.85 18.45
C HIS A 72 5.52 -10.03 17.49
N GLY A 73 6.29 -11.10 17.68
CA GLY A 73 6.25 -12.31 16.88
C GLY A 73 7.60 -12.74 16.34
N ASP A 74 7.54 -13.67 15.38
CA ASP A 74 8.70 -14.22 14.68
C ASP A 74 8.78 -13.69 13.23
N PHE A 75 7.65 -13.28 12.66
CA PHE A 75 7.51 -12.75 11.32
C PHE A 75 6.82 -11.40 11.34
N TRP A 76 7.18 -10.54 10.40
CA TRP A 76 6.42 -9.34 10.10
C TRP A 76 5.61 -9.56 8.83
N MET A 77 4.50 -8.85 8.74
CA MET A 77 3.63 -8.83 7.57
C MET A 77 3.26 -7.38 7.25
N LEU A 78 3.35 -7.04 5.97
CA LEU A 78 2.96 -5.74 5.45
C LEU A 78 1.89 -5.95 4.38
N ASP A 79 0.69 -5.45 4.68
CA ASP A 79 -0.47 -5.49 3.79
C ASP A 79 -0.50 -4.24 2.91
N ALA A 80 -0.94 -4.41 1.67
CA ALA A 80 -1.22 -3.31 0.76
C ALA A 80 -2.48 -3.56 -0.08
N ARG A 81 -3.15 -2.47 -0.44
CA ARG A 81 -4.20 -2.44 -1.45
C ARG A 81 -3.65 -2.02 -2.79
N PHE A 82 -4.16 -2.63 -3.86
CA PHE A 82 -3.74 -2.35 -5.23
C PHE A 82 -4.96 -1.98 -6.08
N ILE A 83 -4.81 -0.93 -6.89
CA ILE A 83 -5.77 -0.54 -7.92
C ILE A 83 -5.05 -0.53 -9.27
N SER A 84 -5.49 -1.35 -10.20
CA SER A 84 -4.91 -1.42 -11.55
C SER A 84 -5.99 -1.33 -12.62
N LEU A 85 -5.62 -0.95 -13.84
CA LEU A 85 -6.56 -0.95 -14.96
C LEU A 85 -6.76 -2.38 -15.51
N LYS A 86 -7.93 -2.64 -16.11
CA LYS A 86 -8.28 -3.91 -16.77
C LYS A 86 -8.25 -3.80 -18.30
N GLY A 87 -8.06 -4.94 -18.97
CA GLY A 87 -8.22 -5.08 -20.41
C GLY A 87 -7.28 -4.17 -21.22
N PRO A 88 -7.71 -3.62 -22.36
CA PRO A 88 -6.87 -2.79 -23.22
C PRO A 88 -6.41 -1.50 -22.54
N LEU A 89 -7.08 -1.07 -21.46
CA LEU A 89 -6.68 0.11 -20.68
C LEU A 89 -5.38 -0.08 -19.89
N ARG A 90 -4.93 -1.33 -19.66
CA ARG A 90 -3.58 -1.61 -19.14
C ARG A 90 -2.47 -1.05 -20.02
N LEU A 91 -2.73 -0.82 -21.31
CA LEU A 91 -1.75 -0.25 -22.24
C LEU A 91 -1.58 1.27 -22.05
N PHE A 92 -2.50 1.92 -21.34
CA PHE A 92 -2.52 3.37 -21.14
C PHE A 92 -1.99 3.80 -19.76
N GLY A 93 -1.63 2.87 -18.88
CA GLY A 93 -1.07 3.15 -17.56
C GLY A 93 0.04 2.17 -17.22
N THR A 94 1.17 2.67 -16.75
CA THR A 94 2.42 1.89 -16.62
C THR A 94 2.56 1.14 -15.30
N GLU A 95 1.91 1.57 -14.22
CA GLU A 95 2.07 0.99 -12.88
C GLU A 95 0.74 0.95 -12.11
N PRO A 96 0.47 -0.11 -11.34
CA PRO A 96 -0.70 -0.17 -10.46
C PRO A 96 -0.55 0.86 -9.33
N TYR A 97 -1.64 1.53 -8.98
CA TYR A 97 -1.72 2.30 -7.75
C TYR A 97 -1.64 1.35 -6.56
N TYR A 98 -0.89 1.73 -5.54
CA TYR A 98 -0.71 0.93 -4.33
C TYR A 98 -0.71 1.80 -3.09
N GLU A 99 -1.15 1.24 -1.98
CA GLU A 99 -1.14 1.91 -0.68
C GLU A 99 -0.86 0.89 0.41
N LEU A 100 0.08 1.20 1.30
CA LEU A 100 0.44 0.33 2.41
C LEU A 100 -0.59 0.50 3.52
N GLU A 101 -1.37 -0.55 3.82
CA GLU A 101 -2.49 -0.43 4.75
C GLU A 101 -2.07 -0.73 6.19
N ARG A 102 -1.25 -1.77 6.38
CA ARG A 102 -1.08 -2.35 7.72
C ARG A 102 0.24 -3.05 7.91
N LEU A 103 0.88 -2.76 9.04
CA LEU A 103 2.01 -3.54 9.55
C LEU A 103 1.51 -4.44 10.69
N SER A 104 1.83 -5.72 10.63
CA SER A 104 1.51 -6.66 11.70
C SER A 104 2.64 -7.64 12.01
N GLY A 105 2.62 -8.17 13.23
CA GLY A 105 3.48 -9.26 13.65
C GLY A 105 2.75 -10.59 13.65
N ARG A 106 3.48 -11.68 13.40
CA ARG A 106 2.94 -13.04 13.36
C ARG A 106 3.89 -14.01 14.06
N TYR A 107 3.32 -14.93 14.84
CA TYR A 107 4.06 -15.98 15.52
C TYR A 107 4.19 -17.24 14.65
N ALA A 108 5.32 -17.92 14.77
CA ALA A 108 5.57 -19.18 14.07
C ALA A 108 4.64 -20.30 14.54
N SER A 109 4.34 -20.32 15.85
CA SER A 109 3.52 -21.37 16.46
C SER A 109 2.12 -20.88 16.78
N VAL A 110 1.11 -21.74 16.56
CA VAL A 110 -0.29 -21.43 16.89
C VAL A 110 -0.49 -21.19 18.38
N ARG A 111 0.31 -21.86 19.23
CA ARG A 111 0.24 -21.67 20.68
C ARG A 111 0.68 -20.26 21.06
N ASP A 112 1.80 -19.79 20.49
CA ASP A 112 2.31 -18.45 20.76
C ASP A 112 1.41 -17.39 20.10
N GLU A 113 0.84 -17.65 18.92
CA GLU A 113 -0.14 -16.77 18.27
C GLU A 113 -1.41 -16.56 19.10
N LYS A 114 -1.80 -17.56 19.91
CA LYS A 114 -2.97 -17.48 20.82
C LYS A 114 -2.67 -16.75 22.13
N ALA A 115 -1.46 -16.85 22.64
CA ALA A 115 -1.08 -16.32 23.96
C ALA A 115 -0.28 -15.02 23.89
N GLY A 116 0.36 -14.76 22.76
CA GLY A 116 1.25 -13.64 22.53
C GLY A 116 0.52 -12.31 22.35
N ILE A 117 1.28 -11.23 22.49
CA ILE A 117 0.79 -9.87 22.27
C ILE A 117 0.65 -9.66 20.77
N ARG A 118 -0.53 -9.21 20.31
CA ARG A 118 -0.74 -8.87 18.90
C ARG A 118 -0.25 -7.45 18.62
N SER A 119 0.61 -7.34 17.61
CA SER A 119 1.02 -6.06 17.03
C SER A 119 0.32 -5.86 15.70
N VAL A 120 -0.55 -4.86 15.62
CA VAL A 120 -1.24 -4.47 14.38
C VAL A 120 -1.29 -2.95 14.34
N TYR A 121 -0.73 -2.36 13.29
CA TYR A 121 -0.61 -0.93 13.10
C TYR A 121 -1.22 -0.53 11.76
N ASP A 122 -2.16 0.40 11.80
CA ASP A 122 -2.73 1.05 10.62
C ASP A 122 -1.73 2.08 10.11
N LEU A 123 -1.32 1.94 8.85
CA LEU A 123 -0.36 2.85 8.21
C LEU A 123 -1.07 4.01 7.48
N LEU A 124 -2.41 3.97 7.39
CA LEU A 124 -3.24 5.00 6.76
C LEU A 124 -3.80 6.01 7.76
N ALA A 125 -3.63 5.77 9.06
CA ALA A 125 -4.27 6.55 10.11
C ALA A 125 -3.94 8.05 10.10
N ASP A 126 -2.79 8.44 9.53
CA ASP A 126 -2.36 9.83 9.40
C ASP A 126 -2.71 10.47 8.05
N GLU A 127 -3.28 9.72 7.10
CA GLU A 127 -3.80 10.28 5.85
C GLU A 127 -5.23 10.81 6.10
N GLU A 128 -5.33 12.08 6.52
CA GLU A 128 -6.58 12.82 6.50
C GLU A 128 -7.11 12.89 5.06
N ALA A 129 -7.89 11.90 4.66
CA ALA A 129 -8.55 11.86 3.37
C ALA A 129 -9.67 12.92 3.33
N ALA A 130 -9.31 14.17 2.98
CA ALA A 130 -10.25 15.27 2.77
C ALA A 130 -11.22 15.02 1.58
N ILE A 131 -11.05 13.92 0.84
CA ILE A 131 -11.80 13.52 -0.36
C ILE A 131 -11.99 11.99 -0.31
N PRO A 132 -13.14 11.42 -0.73
CA PRO A 132 -13.29 9.97 -0.82
C PRO A 132 -12.16 9.36 -1.66
N ASP A 133 -11.35 8.53 -1.02
CA ASP A 133 -10.21 7.85 -1.64
C ASP A 133 -10.67 6.99 -2.84
N LEU A 134 -9.83 6.90 -3.88
CA LEU A 134 -10.06 6.10 -5.08
C LEU A 134 -10.44 4.66 -4.74
N TRP A 135 -9.90 4.14 -3.63
CA TRP A 135 -10.29 2.85 -3.08
C TRP A 135 -11.79 2.78 -2.75
N SER A 136 -12.31 3.76 -2.00
CA SER A 136 -13.72 3.82 -1.62
C SER A 136 -14.62 3.99 -2.83
N LEU A 137 -14.19 4.78 -3.82
CA LEU A 137 -14.93 4.96 -5.07
C LEU A 137 -14.97 3.66 -5.89
N SER A 138 -13.85 2.93 -5.96
CA SER A 138 -13.78 1.65 -6.67
C SER A 138 -14.61 0.55 -6.01
N GLN A 139 -14.81 0.60 -4.69
CA GLN A 139 -15.71 -0.31 -3.99
C GLN A 139 -17.18 0.10 -4.14
N ALA A 140 -17.47 1.40 -4.14
CA ALA A 140 -18.84 1.91 -4.28
C ALA A 140 -19.40 1.71 -5.70
N TYR A 141 -18.53 1.77 -6.71
CA TYR A 141 -18.89 1.59 -8.11
C TYR A 141 -18.05 0.46 -8.70
N GLU A 142 -18.68 -0.66 -9.09
CA GLU A 142 -18.01 -1.74 -9.82
C GLU A 142 -17.58 -1.25 -11.22
N LEU A 143 -16.44 -0.57 -11.29
CA LEU A 143 -15.92 -0.02 -12.53
C LEU A 143 -15.36 -1.17 -13.38
N PRO A 144 -15.93 -1.46 -14.57
CA PRO A 144 -15.55 -2.63 -15.37
C PRO A 144 -14.10 -2.57 -15.90
N TRP A 145 -13.50 -1.39 -15.83
CA TRP A 145 -12.14 -1.09 -16.27
C TRP A 145 -11.12 -1.01 -15.12
N VAL A 146 -11.53 -1.24 -13.87
CA VAL A 146 -10.66 -1.23 -12.68
C VAL A 146 -10.59 -2.61 -12.04
N ASP A 147 -9.38 -3.03 -11.67
CA ASP A 147 -9.09 -4.17 -10.81
C ASP A 147 -8.61 -3.67 -9.46
N ALA A 148 -9.50 -3.68 -8.46
CA ALA A 148 -9.15 -3.45 -7.07
C ALA A 148 -8.82 -4.81 -6.45
N LYS A 149 -7.55 -5.03 -6.09
CA LYS A 149 -7.10 -6.25 -5.42
C LYS A 149 -6.88 -5.96 -3.94
N TYR A 150 -7.63 -6.68 -3.11
CA TYR A 150 -7.47 -6.67 -1.66
C TYR A 150 -6.50 -7.77 -1.22
N GLY A 151 -5.74 -7.52 -0.15
CA GLY A 151 -5.01 -8.58 0.56
C GLY A 151 -3.71 -9.03 -0.09
N VAL A 152 -2.99 -8.13 -0.76
CA VAL A 152 -1.62 -8.42 -1.16
C VAL A 152 -0.73 -8.13 0.05
N ALA A 153 -0.25 -9.20 0.68
CA ALA A 153 0.65 -9.11 1.81
C ALA A 153 2.01 -9.69 1.46
N VAL A 154 3.06 -9.07 1.99
CA VAL A 154 4.38 -9.69 2.07
C VAL A 154 4.70 -10.00 3.51
N TYR A 155 5.32 -11.16 3.75
CA TYR A 155 5.78 -11.54 5.08
C TYR A 155 7.20 -12.10 5.02
N MET A 156 8.00 -11.80 6.03
CA MET A 156 9.39 -12.25 6.16
C MET A 156 9.73 -12.42 7.64
N PRO A 157 10.74 -13.24 7.98
CA PRO A 157 11.17 -13.43 9.36
C PRO A 157 11.78 -12.15 9.95
N MET A 158 11.55 -11.92 11.24
CA MET A 158 12.19 -10.86 12.00
C MET A 158 13.49 -11.38 12.63
N SER A 159 14.54 -10.57 12.56
CA SER A 159 15.80 -10.86 13.24
C SER A 159 16.50 -9.55 13.59
N HIS A 160 17.37 -9.58 14.61
CA HIS A 160 18.10 -8.40 15.03
C HIS A 160 19.04 -7.93 13.91
N GLY A 161 18.94 -6.65 13.53
CA GLY A 161 19.74 -6.09 12.43
C GLY A 161 19.26 -6.52 11.04
N ALA A 162 18.14 -7.24 10.93
CA ALA A 162 17.55 -7.57 9.65
C ALA A 162 16.96 -6.31 8.99
N ARG A 163 17.25 -6.13 7.71
CA ARG A 163 16.68 -5.08 6.87
C ARG A 163 16.16 -5.69 5.58
N TYR A 164 14.97 -5.26 5.17
CA TYR A 164 14.31 -5.69 3.95
C TYR A 164 13.92 -4.48 3.10
N ALA A 165 14.14 -4.54 1.79
CA ALA A 165 13.47 -3.67 0.83
C ALA A 165 12.15 -4.33 0.44
N VAL A 166 11.05 -3.60 0.55
CA VAL A 166 9.77 -3.99 -0.04
C VAL A 166 9.67 -3.32 -1.39
N LEU A 167 9.42 -4.11 -2.43
CA LEU A 167 9.33 -3.69 -3.81
C LEU A 167 7.91 -3.87 -4.35
N LEU A 168 7.52 -2.97 -5.24
CA LEU A 168 6.30 -3.11 -6.02
C LEU A 168 6.56 -4.08 -7.18
N GLY A 169 5.79 -5.16 -7.22
CA GLY A 169 5.70 -6.05 -8.37
C GLY A 169 4.44 -5.79 -9.19
N THR A 170 4.34 -6.45 -10.35
CA THR A 170 3.18 -6.35 -11.25
C THR A 170 1.88 -6.81 -10.60
N ASP A 171 1.95 -7.82 -9.73
CA ASP A 171 0.79 -8.46 -9.09
C ASP A 171 0.77 -8.33 -7.58
N GLY A 172 1.75 -7.63 -6.99
CA GLY A 172 1.78 -7.41 -5.56
C GLY A 172 3.15 -7.02 -5.00
N LEU A 173 3.28 -7.05 -3.67
CA LEU A 173 4.51 -6.73 -2.96
C LEU A 173 5.50 -7.90 -2.97
N LYS A 174 6.79 -7.56 -3.02
CA LYS A 174 7.89 -8.50 -2.82
C LYS A 174 8.86 -7.95 -1.79
N ALA A 175 9.38 -8.78 -0.90
CA ALA A 175 10.42 -8.38 0.05
C ALA A 175 11.75 -8.99 -0.37
N ARG A 176 12.81 -8.20 -0.27
CA ARG A 176 14.18 -8.63 -0.55
C ARG A 176 15.06 -8.32 0.67
N PRO A 177 15.76 -9.32 1.23
CA PRO A 177 16.74 -9.08 2.29
C PRO A 177 17.87 -8.17 1.80
N LEU A 178 18.31 -7.25 2.66
CA LEU A 178 19.39 -6.28 2.39
C LEU A 178 20.62 -6.48 3.28
N THR A 179 20.50 -7.19 4.40
CA THR A 179 21.59 -7.40 5.37
C THR A 179 21.80 -8.88 5.64
N ALA A 180 23.02 -9.28 6.03
CA ALA A 180 23.32 -10.69 6.35
C ALA A 180 22.34 -11.30 7.36
N PRO A 181 21.96 -10.63 8.48
CA PRO A 181 20.94 -11.16 9.39
C PRO A 181 19.58 -11.40 8.73
N ALA A 182 19.20 -10.62 7.71
CA ALA A 182 17.97 -10.83 6.95
C ALA A 182 18.09 -12.04 6.00
N PHE A 183 19.23 -12.20 5.33
CA PHE A 183 19.48 -13.38 4.49
C PHE A 183 19.48 -14.67 5.32
N ASP A 184 20.21 -14.67 6.44
CA ASP A 184 20.30 -15.82 7.34
C ASP A 184 18.92 -16.19 7.92
N ALA A 185 18.12 -15.19 8.30
CA ALA A 185 16.77 -15.43 8.80
C ALA A 185 15.85 -16.05 7.74
N VAL A 186 15.93 -15.57 6.49
CA VAL A 186 15.17 -16.14 5.36
C VAL A 186 15.62 -17.56 5.06
N GLN A 187 16.93 -17.82 5.05
CA GLN A 187 17.48 -19.15 4.77
C GLN A 187 17.15 -20.17 5.87
N ALA A 188 17.20 -19.77 7.14
CA ALA A 188 16.85 -20.64 8.27
C ALA A 188 15.37 -21.05 8.28
N TRP A 189 14.53 -20.33 7.54
CA TRP A 189 13.10 -20.61 7.41
C TRP A 189 12.75 -21.53 6.21
N GLN A 190 13.58 -21.55 5.16
CA GLN A 190 13.40 -22.41 3.98
C GLN A 190 13.76 -23.87 4.27
#